data_AF-A0A3N5YCR7-F1
#
_entry.id   AF-A0A3N5YCR7-F1
#
_cell.length_a   1.000
_cell.length_b   1.000
_cell.length_c   1.000
_cell.angle_alpha   90.00
_cell.angle_beta   90.00
_cell.angle_gamma   90.00
#
_symmetry.space_group_name_H-M   'P 1'
#
loop_
_entity.id
_entity.type
_entity.pdbx_description
1 polymer ?
#
loop_
_entity_poly.entity_id
_entity_poly.type
_entity_poly.pdbx_seq_one_letter_code
_entity_poly.pdbx_strand_id
1 'polypeptide(L)' 'MKNLTVGKIRGLQQIARRSGVFIMCAMDHRSGLISMMEGAQHDVPDYNEIVEMK' A
#
# COMPACT_ATOMS: atom_id res chain seq x y z
N MET A 1 -10.10 14.08 23.87
CA MET A 1 -9.66 13.72 22.50
C MET A 1 -8.43 14.57 22.16
N LYS A 2 -7.36 13.98 21.65
CA LYS A 2 -6.18 14.76 21.24
C LYS A 2 -6.51 15.46 19.92
N ASN A 3 -6.44 16.78 19.88
CA ASN A 3 -6.63 17.54 18.64
C ASN A 3 -5.51 17.19 17.65
N LEU A 4 -5.87 16.97 16.38
CA LEU A 4 -4.89 16.82 15.32
C LEU A 4 -4.18 18.16 15.11
N THR A 5 -2.85 18.11 15.01
CA THR A 5 -2.08 19.30 14.64
C THR A 5 -2.37 19.66 13.18
N VAL A 6 -2.15 20.93 12.82
CA VAL A 6 -2.31 21.40 11.44
C VAL A 6 -1.51 20.55 10.46
N GLY A 7 -0.30 20.11 10.84
CA GLY A 7 0.52 19.20 10.03
C GLY A 7 -0.14 17.85 9.78
N LYS A 8 -0.75 17.24 10.81
CA LYS A 8 -1.49 15.97 10.66
C LYS A 8 -2.74 16.13 9.79
N ILE A 9 -3.48 17.23 9.94
CA ILE A 9 -4.66 17.52 9.10
C ILE A 9 -4.24 17.67 7.63
N ARG A 10 -3.17 18.44 7.35
CA ARG A 10 -2.66 18.62 5.99
C ARG A 10 -2.13 17.31 5.39
N GLY A 11 -1.52 16.43 6.19
CA GLY A 11 -1.11 15.11 5.74
C GLY A 11 -2.30 14.24 5.32
N LEU A 12 -3.37 14.21 6.12
CA LEU A 12 -4.60 13.49 5.77
C LEU A 12 -5.27 14.06 4.52
N GLN A 13 -5.29 15.39 4.37
CA GLN A 13 -5.84 16.05 3.19
C GLN A 13 -5.08 15.72 1.89
N GLN A 14 -3.78 15.42 1.96
CA GLN A 14 -2.97 15.07 0.79
C GLN A 14 -3.29 13.68 0.23
N ILE A 15 -3.77 12.77 1.07
CA ILE A 15 -4.08 11.38 0.67
C ILE A 15 -5.59 11.10 0.59
N ALA A 16 -6.43 12.05 1.00
CA ALA A 16 -7.88 11.98 0.85
C ALA A 16 -8.34 12.65 -0.47
N ARG A 17 -9.52 12.26 -0.96
CA ARG A 17 -10.18 13.05 -2.00
C ARG A 17 -10.70 14.37 -1.42
N ARG A 18 -11.07 15.31 -2.29
CA ARG A 18 -11.67 16.61 -1.91
C ARG A 18 -12.90 16.47 -1.00
N SER A 19 -13.64 15.37 -1.11
CA SER A 19 -14.78 15.03 -0.24
C SER A 19 -14.40 14.61 1.18
N GLY A 20 -13.11 14.47 1.50
CA GLY A 20 -12.62 13.94 2.76
C GLY A 20 -12.66 12.41 2.87
N VAL A 21 -12.98 11.71 1.78
CA VAL A 21 -13.02 10.24 1.73
C VAL A 21 -11.66 9.70 1.28
N PHE A 22 -11.13 8.72 2.00
CA PHE A 22 -9.96 7.96 1.57
C PHE A 22 -10.38 6.91 0.55
N ILE A 23 -9.79 6.96 -0.64
CA ILE A 23 -9.86 5.90 -1.63
C ILE A 23 -8.41 5.48 -1.87
N MET A 24 -8.00 4.34 -1.31
CA MET A 24 -6.60 3.90 -1.26
C MET A 24 -6.46 2.50 -1.83
N CYS A 25 -5.32 2.22 -2.46
CA CYS A 25 -4.90 0.87 -2.83
C CYS A 25 -3.87 0.38 -1.82
N ALA A 26 -4.08 -0.79 -1.23
CA ALA A 26 -3.13 -1.43 -0.33
C ALA A 26 -2.33 -2.49 -1.10
N MET A 27 -1.03 -2.26 -1.27
CA MET A 27 -0.09 -3.17 -1.97
C MET A 27 1.16 -3.45 -1.13
N ASP A 28 1.04 -3.29 0.18
CA ASP A 28 2.10 -3.51 1.16
C ASP A 28 2.27 -4.99 1.56
N HIS A 29 1.50 -5.90 0.94
CA HIS A 29 1.69 -7.34 1.09
C HIS A 29 3.14 -7.75 0.79
N ARG A 30 3.70 -8.58 1.67
CA ARG A 30 5.03 -9.17 1.54
C ARG A 30 4.89 -10.67 1.27
N SER A 31 4.88 -11.49 2.33
CA SER A 31 4.75 -12.95 2.22
C SER A 31 3.52 -13.37 1.42
N GLY A 32 2.38 -12.70 1.59
CA GLY A 32 1.17 -13.01 0.82
C GLY A 32 1.34 -12.83 -0.69
N LEU A 33 2.05 -11.77 -1.11
CA LEU A 33 2.37 -11.54 -2.51
C LEU A 33 3.35 -12.61 -3.02
N ILE A 34 4.41 -12.90 -2.26
CA ILE A 34 5.41 -13.92 -2.60
C ILE A 34 4.73 -15.28 -2.82
N SER A 35 3.88 -15.72 -1.87
CA SER A 35 3.18 -17.01 -1.99
C SER A 35 2.22 -17.06 -3.18
N MET A 36 1.60 -15.94 -3.56
CA MET A 36 0.77 -15.87 -4.76
C MET A 36 1.60 -16.00 -6.04
N MET A 37 2.76 -15.32 -6.10
CA MET A 37 3.67 -15.39 -7.24
C MET A 37 4.29 -16.79 -7.37
N GLU A 38 4.77 -17.37 -6.27
CA GLU A 38 5.27 -18.76 -6.21
C GLU A 38 4.24 -19.75 -6.75
N GLY A 39 2.97 -19.61 -6.34
CA GLY A 39 1.87 -20.44 -6.83
C GLY A 39 1.57 -20.25 -8.32
N ALA A 40 1.78 -19.05 -8.87
CA ALA A 40 1.50 -18.71 -10.26
C ALA A 40 2.62 -19.15 -11.23
N GLN A 41 3.88 -19.02 -10.81
CA GLN A 41 5.04 -19.30 -11.67
C GLN A 41 5.74 -20.63 -11.36
N HIS A 42 5.34 -21.32 -10.28
CA HIS A 42 5.96 -22.55 -9.77
C HIS A 42 7.47 -22.40 -9.43
N ASP A 43 7.89 -21.19 -9.07
CA ASP A 43 9.27 -20.86 -8.68
C ASP A 43 9.29 -19.68 -7.69
N VAL A 44 10.36 -19.56 -6.91
CA VAL A 44 10.52 -18.47 -5.93
C VAL A 44 10.85 -17.16 -6.66
N PRO A 45 10.01 -16.11 -6.55
CA PRO A 45 10.27 -14.86 -7.23
C PRO A 45 11.49 -14.15 -6.65
N ASP A 46 12.30 -13.55 -7.51
CA ASP A 46 13.38 -12.69 -7.10
C ASP A 46 12.87 -11.33 -6.59
N TYR A 47 13.78 -10.53 -6.01
CA TYR A 47 13.42 -9.24 -5.44
C TYR A 47 12.88 -8.24 -6.49
N ASN A 48 13.44 -8.23 -7.70
CA ASN A 48 13.03 -7.31 -8.75
C ASN A 48 11.65 -7.70 -9.27
N GLU A 49 11.37 -9.00 -9.42
CA GLU A 49 10.04 -9.49 -9.81
C GLU A 49 8.97 -9.06 -8.79
N ILE A 50 9.26 -9.13 -7.50
CA ILE A 50 8.34 -8.68 -6.43
C ILE A 50 8.11 -7.16 -6.51
N VAL A 51 9.14 -6.38 -6.86
CA VAL A 51 9.04 -4.92 -6.97
C VAL A 51 8.27 -4.51 -8.22
N GLU A 52 8.53 -5.13 -9.37
CA GLU A 52 7.84 -4.83 -10.64
C GLU A 52 6.34 -5.15 -10.58
N MET A 53 5.94 -6.11 -9.75
CA MET A 53 4.52 -6.42 -9.53
C MET A 53 3.80 -5.30 -8.75
N LYS A 54 4.48 -4.60 -7.85
CA LYS A 54 3.89 -3.59 -6.95
C LYS A 54 3.67 -2.24 -7.61
#